data_AF-A0A967WCQ3-F1
#
_entry.id   AF-A0A967WCQ3-F1
#
_cell.length_a   1.000
_cell.length_b   1.000
_cell.length_c   1.000
_cell.angle_alpha   90.00
_cell.angle_beta   90.00
_cell.angle_gamma   90.00
#
_symmetry.space_group_name_H-M   'P 1'
#
loop_
_entity.id
_entity.type
_entity.pdbx_description
1 polymer ?
#
loop_
_entity_poly.entity_id
_entity_poly.type
_entity_poly.pdbx_seq_one_letter_code
_entity_poly.pdbx_strand_id
1 'polypeptide(L)' 'TLCLLVDGSPPQRILLGLKKEGFGAGKITGFGGKIEQGETPSVAATRELEEETGIRVAGEDLQAVGQLVFLFPARP' A
#
# COMPACT_ATOMS: atom_id res chain seq x y z
N THR A 1 5.02 -1.66 3.10
CA THR A 1 3.61 -2.03 3.23
C THR A 1 2.97 -2.00 1.85
N LEU A 2 1.79 -2.60 1.70
CA LEU A 2 0.94 -2.46 0.53
C LEU A 2 -0.51 -2.47 1.00
N CYS A 3 -1.27 -1.44 0.65
CA CYS A 3 -2.66 -1.23 1.00
C CYS A 3 -3.51 -1.21 -0.27
N LEU A 4 -4.59 -1.99 -0.25
CA LEU A 4 -5.56 -2.10 -1.34
C LEU A 4 -6.91 -1.60 -0.82
N LEU A 5 -7.28 -0.39 -1.23
CA LEU A 5 -8.61 0.15 -0.96
C LEU A 5 -9.61 -0.52 -1.88
N VAL A 6 -10.56 -1.23 -1.29
CA VAL A 6 -11.64 -1.92 -2.01
C VAL A 6 -12.98 -1.35 -1.63
N ASP A 7 -13.91 -1.36 -2.59
CA ASP A 7 -15.25 -0.82 -2.42
C ASP A 7 -16.32 -1.80 -2.92
N GLY A 8 -17.44 -1.86 -2.20
CA GLY A 8 -18.55 -2.80 -2.37
C GLY A 8 -18.58 -3.95 -1.38
N SER A 9 -19.77 -4.55 -1.21
CA SER A 9 -19.98 -5.81 -0.46
C SER A 9 -20.83 -6.78 -1.31
N PRO A 10 -20.22 -7.78 -2.00
CA PRO A 10 -18.78 -8.06 -2.02
C PRO A 10 -17.98 -6.97 -2.76
N PRO A 11 -16.64 -6.90 -2.56
CA PRO A 11 -15.78 -5.96 -3.26
C PRO A 11 -15.90 -6.06 -4.78
N GLN A 12 -16.19 -4.93 -5.43
CA GLN A 12 -16.35 -4.84 -6.89
C GLN A 12 -15.37 -3.87 -7.54
N ARG A 13 -14.83 -2.93 -6.75
CA ARG A 13 -13.90 -1.91 -7.22
C ARG A 13 -12.68 -1.90 -6.33
N ILE A 14 -11.55 -1.55 -6.93
CA ILE A 14 -10.29 -1.36 -6.24
C ILE A 14 -9.66 -0.04 -6.71
N LEU A 15 -9.14 0.74 -5.78
CA LEU A 15 -8.36 1.92 -6.10
C LEU A 15 -6.90 1.53 -6.28
N LEU A 16 -6.31 1.92 -7.40
CA LEU A 16 -4.90 1.73 -7.71
C LEU A 16 -4.29 3.03 -8.19
N GLY A 17 -3.00 3.22 -7.93
CA GLY A 17 -2.22 4.36 -8.39
C GLY A 17 -1.30 4.00 -9.55
N LEU A 18 -1.21 4.88 -10.55
CA LEU A 18 -0.12 4.83 -11.53
C LEU A 18 1.14 5.42 -10.90
N LYS A 19 2.18 4.60 -10.74
CA LYS A 19 3.45 5.05 -10.20
C LYS A 19 4.19 5.92 -11.23
N LYS A 20 4.37 7.21 -10.92
CA LYS A 20 4.97 8.18 -11.84
C LYS A 20 6.48 8.06 -11.93
N GLU A 21 7.14 7.83 -10.80
CA GLU A 21 8.60 7.94 -10.66
C GLU A 21 9.21 6.81 -9.80
N GLY A 22 10.53 6.66 -9.86
CA GLY A 22 11.30 5.69 -9.07
C GLY A 22 11.13 4.24 -9.50
N PHE A 23 11.49 3.31 -8.61
CA PHE A 23 11.38 1.88 -8.87
C PHE A 23 9.92 1.48 -9.15
N GLY A 24 9.68 0.87 -10.31
CA GLY A 24 8.34 0.48 -10.76
C GLY A 24 7.54 1.60 -11.43
N ALA A 25 8.18 2.71 -11.83
CA ALA A 25 7.54 3.74 -12.64
C ALA A 25 6.84 3.17 -13.89
N GLY A 26 5.68 3.73 -14.23
CA GLY A 26 4.82 3.30 -15.32
C GLY A 26 3.93 2.09 -15.01
N LYS A 27 4.06 1.48 -13.82
CA LYS A 27 3.18 0.38 -13.38
C LYS A 27 2.04 0.91 -12.51
N ILE A 28 0.94 0.17 -12.53
CA ILE A 28 -0.20 0.39 -11.62
C ILE A 28 -0.02 -0.52 -10.40
N THR A 29 -0.19 0.03 -9.19
CA THR A 29 -0.03 -0.69 -7.92
C THR A 29 -1.01 -0.18 -6.87
N GLY A 30 -1.17 -0.93 -5.78
CA GLY A 30 -1.71 -0.40 -4.53
C GLY A 30 -0.74 0.58 -3.87
N PHE A 31 -1.18 1.16 -2.76
CA PHE A 31 -0.49 2.25 -2.07
C PHE A 31 0.38 1.73 -0.94
N GLY A 32 1.51 2.37 -0.68
CA GLY A 32 2.38 1.95 0.43
C GLY A 32 3.86 2.14 0.20
N GLY A 33 4.60 2.10 1.29
CA GLY A 33 6.04 2.37 1.29
C GLY A 33 6.79 1.61 2.36
N LYS A 34 7.81 2.24 2.94
CA LYS A 34 8.65 1.59 3.95
C LYS A 34 8.01 1.71 5.32
N ILE A 35 8.23 0.71 6.16
CA ILE A 35 7.90 0.83 7.60
C ILE A 35 9.05 1.60 8.24
N GLU A 36 8.75 2.70 8.92
CA GLU A 36 9.74 3.50 9.63
C GLU A 36 10.04 2.94 11.02
N GLN A 37 11.09 3.45 11.68
CA GLN A 37 11.51 2.94 12.98
C GLN A 37 10.43 3.18 14.04
N GLY A 38 9.98 2.09 14.66
CA GLY A 38 8.94 2.13 15.70
C GLY A 38 7.51 2.03 15.18
N GLU A 39 7.31 2.02 13.85
CA GLU A 39 5.98 1.81 13.28
C GLU A 39 5.58 0.34 13.29
N THR A 40 4.29 0.08 13.51
CA THR A 40 3.68 -1.20 13.13
C THR A 40 3.35 -1.19 11.63
N PRO A 41 3.17 -2.36 10.99
CA PRO A 41 2.74 -2.42 9.59
C PRO A 41 1.42 -1.68 9.32
N SER A 42 0.48 -1.66 10.27
CA SER A 42 -0.79 -0.94 10.14
C SER A 42 -0.57 0.56 10.16
N VAL A 43 0.22 1.09 11.09
CA VAL A 43 0.56 2.53 11.18
C VAL A 43 1.25 3.00 9.91
N ALA A 44 2.24 2.24 9.42
CA ALA A 44 2.90 2.56 8.16
C ALA A 44 1.94 2.51 6.96
N ALA A 45 1.01 1.55 6.92
CA ALA A 45 0.05 1.43 5.84
C ALA A 45 -0.96 2.60 5.82
N THR A 46 -1.47 3.02 6.99
CA THR A 46 -2.39 4.17 7.07
C THR A 46 -1.72 5.47 6.70
N ARG A 47 -0.46 5.68 7.17
CA ARG A 47 0.33 6.88 6.85
C ARG A 47 0.60 6.99 5.34
N GLU A 48 1.17 5.95 4.75
CA GLU A 48 1.52 5.95 3.31
C GLU A 48 0.27 6.10 2.43
N LEU A 49 -0.85 5.49 2.82
CA LEU A 49 -2.11 5.67 2.10
C LEU A 49 -2.57 7.14 2.10
N GLU A 50 -2.50 7.83 3.24
CA GLU A 50 -2.84 9.24 3.33
C GLU A 50 -1.86 10.10 2.51
N GLU A 51 -0.56 9.83 2.58
CA GLU A 51 0.46 10.58 1.82
C GLU A 51 0.27 10.47 0.30
N GLU A 52 -0.05 9.28 -0.22
CA GLU A 52 -0.16 9.03 -1.66
C GLU A 52 -1.55 9.38 -2.24
N THR A 53 -2.61 9.38 -1.42
CA THR A 53 -4.00 9.51 -1.91
C THR A 53 -4.82 10.62 -1.24
N GLY A 54 -4.39 11.09 -0.06
CA GLY A 54 -5.17 11.97 0.81
C GLY A 54 -6.31 11.28 1.57
N ILE A 55 -6.50 9.96 1.42
CA ILE A 55 -7.56 9.20 2.08
C ILE A 55 -7.08 8.76 3.48
N ARG A 56 -7.90 9.04 4.50
CA ARG A 56 -7.65 8.62 5.88
C ARG A 56 -8.50 7.42 6.24
N VAL A 57 -7.87 6.42 6.87
CA VAL A 57 -8.52 5.24 7.45
C VAL A 57 -7.91 4.96 8.82
N ALA A 58 -8.68 4.32 9.71
CA ALA A 58 -8.17 3.90 11.00
C ALA A 58 -7.43 2.56 10.88
N GLY A 59 -6.55 2.26 11.84
CA GLY A 59 -5.79 1.00 11.83
C GLY A 59 -6.70 -0.23 11.95
N GLU A 60 -7.82 -0.09 12.68
CA GLU A 60 -8.85 -1.13 12.82
C GLU A 60 -9.66 -1.39 11.54
N ASP A 61 -9.69 -0.46 10.59
CA ASP A 61 -10.34 -0.65 9.29
C ASP A 61 -9.51 -1.55 8.36
N LEU A 62 -8.22 -1.73 8.67
CA LEU A 62 -7.30 -2.53 7.86
C LEU A 62 -7.44 -4.02 8.18
N GLN A 63 -7.62 -4.81 7.12
CA GLN A 63 -7.53 -6.26 7.19
C GLN A 63 -6.17 -6.73 6.68
N ALA A 64 -5.42 -7.46 7.51
CA ALA A 64 -4.20 -8.14 7.07
C ALA A 64 -4.56 -9.31 6.15
N VAL A 65 -4.14 -9.24 4.88
CA VAL A 65 -4.51 -10.23 3.84
C VAL A 65 -3.36 -11.13 3.40
N GLY A 66 -2.11 -10.78 3.71
CA GLY A 66 -0.96 -11.60 3.35
C GLY A 66 0.38 -10.91 3.53
N GLN A 67 1.45 -11.67 3.35
CA GLN A 67 2.83 -11.20 3.36
C GLN A 67 3.49 -11.59 2.04
N LEU A 68 4.13 -10.61 1.38
CA LEU A 68 4.81 -10.82 0.12
C LEU A 68 6.28 -10.42 0.26
N VAL A 69 7.17 -11.36 -0.07
CA VAL A 69 8.62 -11.15 -0.04
C VAL A 69 9.12 -11.03 -1.47
N PHE A 70 9.71 -9.90 -1.81
CA PHE A 70 10.34 -9.67 -3.11
C PHE A 70 11.83 -9.98 -3.03
N LEU A 71 12.30 -10.94 -3.84
CA LEU A 71 13.70 -11.28 -3.96
C LEU A 71 14.24 -10.71 -5.27
N PHE A 72 15.24 -9.83 -5.16
CA PHE A 72 15.92 -9.26 -6.32
C PHE A 72 17.34 -9.83 -6.41
N PRO A 73 17.70 -10.53 -7.50
CA PRO A 73 19.03 -11.14 -7.64
C PRO A 73 20.15 -10.10 -7.87
N ALA A 74 19.80 -8.85 -8.13
CA ALA A 74 20.68 -7.69 -8.22
C ALA A 74 19.99 -6.48 -7.57
N ARG A 75 20.69 -5.34 -7.43
CA ARG A 75 20.07 -4.11 -6.91
C ARG A 75 19.06 -3.55 -7.93
N PRO A 76 17.76 -3.56 -7.62
CA PRO A 76 16.70 -3.09 -8.51
C PRO A 76 16.55 -1.57 -8.52
#